data_AF-A0A1M5A9M0-F1
#
_entry.id   AF-A0A1M5A9M0-F1
#
_cell.length_a   1.000
_cell.length_b   1.000
_cell.length_c   1.000
_cell.angle_alpha   90.00
_cell.angle_beta   90.00
_cell.angle_gamma   90.00
#
_symmetry.space_group_name_H-M   'P 1'
#
loop_
_entity.id
_entity.type
_entity.pdbx_description
1 polymer ?
#
loop_
_entity_poly.entity_id
_entity_poly.type
_entity_poly.pdbx_seq_one_letter_code
_entity_poly.pdbx_strand_id
1 'polypeptide(L)'
;MINSSVGLGGANQRDVVTYVQKLLNRYIESRAIYVFAFLKVDGNCGPHTIACIKEFQSHIVGLANPDGRIDSNGRTIKALENYRSAQKQRLYEFSIGMPAPLSFTDRASASLPKKAAANSTTTVTDDPRKLMTRAAVAEAYGSISASKVWAKKSTYLKMFKIPDSITKDKDYAWVNVYDPKKRKVSKIWCHQAMHTFLDAALKNLQKQSLLGDLKEFGGSHAIRATRGTTNWSAHSWALAIDINMTGNGLGETPTMSKKFVKCFTDAGFFWGGNYSRKDGMHFTIAGFDKPRSS
;
A
#
# COMPACT_ATOMS: atom_id res chain seq x y z
N MET A 1 -11.62 -2.14 -27.90
CA MET A 1 -11.34 -0.70 -28.03
C MET A 1 -12.58 0.10 -27.71
N ILE A 2 -12.43 1.16 -26.93
CA ILE A 2 -13.52 2.10 -26.62
C ILE A 2 -13.65 3.13 -27.75
N ASN A 3 -14.87 3.61 -28.02
CA ASN A 3 -15.15 4.59 -29.09
C ASN A 3 -15.23 6.05 -28.59
N SER A 4 -15.23 6.28 -27.28
CA SER A 4 -15.26 7.60 -26.66
C SER A 4 -14.41 7.64 -25.39
N SER A 5 -14.06 8.85 -24.92
CA SER A 5 -13.20 9.01 -23.74
C SER A 5 -13.95 8.77 -22.43
N VAL A 6 -13.26 8.19 -21.44
CA VAL A 6 -13.78 7.87 -20.10
C VAL A 6 -12.90 8.49 -19.03
N GLY A 7 -13.47 8.99 -17.94
CA GLY A 7 -12.74 9.60 -16.83
C GLY A 7 -12.91 11.11 -16.75
N LEU A 8 -11.93 11.78 -16.15
CA LEU A 8 -11.99 13.22 -15.88
C LEU A 8 -12.11 14.03 -17.18
N GLY A 9 -13.20 14.80 -17.30
CA GLY A 9 -13.54 15.58 -18.49
C GLY A 9 -13.85 14.76 -19.74
N GLY A 10 -13.98 13.43 -19.61
CA GLY A 10 -14.28 12.53 -20.74
C GLY A 10 -15.76 12.56 -21.15
N ALA A 11 -16.06 11.95 -22.29
CA ALA A 11 -17.43 11.80 -22.80
C ALA A 11 -18.30 10.93 -21.87
N ASN A 12 -17.70 9.96 -21.18
CA ASN A 12 -18.33 9.14 -20.13
C ASN A 12 -19.65 8.47 -20.56
N GLN A 13 -19.71 7.99 -21.81
CA GLN A 13 -20.84 7.21 -22.30
C GLN A 13 -21.01 5.93 -21.44
N ARG A 14 -22.25 5.67 -21.02
CA ARG A 14 -22.58 4.70 -19.95
C ARG A 14 -22.05 3.29 -20.23
N ASP A 15 -22.19 2.81 -21.46
CA ASP A 15 -21.73 1.51 -21.95
C ASP A 15 -20.19 1.43 -21.97
N VAL A 16 -19.52 2.51 -22.38
CA VAL A 16 -18.06 2.61 -22.39
C VAL A 16 -17.49 2.67 -20.99
N VAL A 17 -18.11 3.44 -20.08
CA VAL A 17 -17.73 3.49 -18.66
C VAL A 17 -17.91 2.12 -18.01
N THR A 18 -19.01 1.44 -18.30
CA THR A 18 -19.27 0.07 -17.83
C THR A 18 -18.16 -0.88 -18.25
N TYR A 19 -17.70 -0.79 -19.50
CA TYR A 19 -16.60 -1.59 -20.01
C TYR A 19 -15.30 -1.30 -19.25
N VAL A 20 -14.93 -0.03 -19.08
CA VAL A 20 -13.74 0.40 -18.33
C VAL A 20 -13.80 -0.04 -16.86
N GLN A 21 -14.94 0.11 -16.18
CA GLN A 21 -15.13 -0.35 -14.80
C GLN A 21 -14.89 -1.87 -14.67
N LYS A 22 -15.37 -2.67 -15.65
CA LYS A 22 -15.07 -4.12 -15.70
C LYS A 22 -13.58 -4.39 -15.90
N LEU A 23 -12.86 -3.57 -16.67
CA LEU A 23 -11.40 -3.71 -16.83
C LEU A 23 -10.66 -3.38 -15.53
N LEU A 24 -11.01 -2.26 -14.90
CA LEU A 24 -10.43 -1.80 -13.64
C LEU A 24 -10.68 -2.77 -12.48
N ASN A 25 -11.86 -3.38 -12.41
CA ASN A 25 -12.17 -4.40 -11.40
C ASN A 25 -11.24 -5.62 -11.48
N ARG A 26 -10.81 -6.02 -12.68
CA ARG A 26 -9.80 -7.09 -12.84
C ARG A 26 -8.44 -6.67 -12.28
N TYR A 27 -8.09 -5.40 -12.47
CA TYR A 27 -6.89 -4.81 -11.87
C TYR A 27 -6.93 -4.78 -10.35
N ILE A 28 -8.08 -4.42 -9.77
CA ILE A 28 -8.29 -4.44 -8.32
C ILE A 28 -8.13 -5.86 -7.77
N GLU A 29 -8.77 -6.84 -8.43
CA GLU A 29 -8.72 -8.26 -8.07
C GLU A 29 -7.28 -8.82 -8.10
N SER A 30 -6.55 -8.60 -9.19
CA SER A 30 -5.24 -9.22 -9.41
C SER A 30 -4.13 -8.74 -8.46
N ARG A 31 -4.28 -7.56 -7.88
CA ARG A 31 -3.27 -6.96 -7.00
C ARG A 31 -3.59 -7.12 -5.52
N ALA A 32 -4.75 -7.71 -5.19
CA ALA A 32 -5.30 -7.69 -3.82
C ALA A 32 -5.23 -6.28 -3.22
N ILE A 33 -5.52 -5.25 -4.02
CA ILE A 33 -5.50 -3.85 -3.56
C ILE A 33 -6.79 -3.64 -2.77
N TYR A 34 -6.73 -3.92 -1.47
CA TYR A 34 -7.85 -3.70 -0.54
C TYR A 34 -8.15 -2.20 -0.29
N VAL A 35 -7.41 -1.30 -0.95
CA VAL A 35 -7.59 0.16 -0.99
C VAL A 35 -8.66 0.57 -2.02
N PHE A 36 -9.16 -0.35 -2.85
CA PHE A 36 -10.40 -0.13 -3.59
C PHE A 36 -11.32 -1.31 -3.32
N ALA A 37 -12.53 -1.05 -2.81
CA ALA A 37 -13.61 -1.98 -3.04
C ALA A 37 -13.82 -2.10 -4.56
N PHE A 38 -14.26 -3.26 -5.04
CA PHE A 38 -14.67 -3.40 -6.44
C PHE A 38 -15.58 -2.24 -6.84
N LEU A 39 -15.24 -1.59 -7.96
CA LEU A 39 -16.09 -0.56 -8.52
C LEU A 39 -17.45 -1.17 -8.83
N LYS A 40 -18.51 -0.44 -8.47
CA LYS A 40 -19.85 -0.77 -8.96
C LYS A 40 -19.83 -0.60 -10.48
N VAL A 41 -20.25 -1.63 -11.21
CA VAL A 41 -20.32 -1.62 -12.67
C VAL A 41 -21.68 -1.04 -13.07
N ASP A 42 -21.81 0.27 -13.01
CA ASP A 42 -23.07 1.01 -13.20
C ASP A 42 -23.02 2.01 -14.37
N GLY A 43 -21.86 2.14 -15.02
CA GLY A 43 -21.67 3.08 -16.11
C GLY A 43 -21.59 4.54 -15.66
N ASN A 44 -21.51 4.82 -14.36
CA ASN A 44 -21.30 6.16 -13.83
C ASN A 44 -19.81 6.41 -13.57
N CYS A 45 -19.21 7.37 -14.29
CA CYS A 45 -17.79 7.71 -14.12
C CYS A 45 -17.59 8.70 -12.95
N GLY A 46 -17.95 8.27 -11.75
CA GLY A 46 -17.82 9.09 -10.54
C GLY A 46 -16.38 9.17 -10.01
N PRO A 47 -16.16 9.90 -8.90
CA PRO A 47 -14.85 10.11 -8.29
C PRO A 47 -14.07 8.81 -8.01
N HIS A 48 -14.76 7.74 -7.61
CA HIS A 48 -14.14 6.43 -7.36
C HIS A 48 -13.60 5.78 -8.64
N THR A 49 -14.33 5.86 -9.75
CA THR A 49 -13.86 5.35 -11.05
C THR A 49 -12.65 6.17 -11.51
N ILE A 50 -12.71 7.50 -11.40
CA ILE A 50 -11.59 8.39 -11.76
C ILE A 50 -10.36 8.13 -10.89
N ALA A 51 -10.53 7.94 -9.59
CA ALA A 51 -9.43 7.60 -8.68
C ALA A 51 -8.78 6.26 -9.07
N CYS A 52 -9.59 5.25 -9.41
CA CYS A 52 -9.08 3.97 -9.89
C CYS A 52 -8.35 4.09 -11.24
N ILE A 53 -8.81 4.95 -12.14
CA ILE A 53 -8.10 5.25 -13.40
C ILE A 53 -6.74 5.88 -13.10
N LYS A 54 -6.68 6.89 -12.21
CA LYS A 54 -5.42 7.54 -11.81
C LYS A 54 -4.45 6.55 -11.18
N GLU A 55 -4.96 5.66 -10.33
CA GLU A 55 -4.16 4.59 -9.73
C GLU A 55 -3.58 3.67 -10.82
N PHE A 56 -4.42 3.18 -11.73
CA PHE A 56 -3.98 2.31 -12.83
C PHE A 56 -2.96 3.00 -13.74
N GLN A 57 -3.19 4.26 -14.08
CA GLN A 57 -2.27 5.08 -14.87
C GLN A 57 -0.92 5.27 -14.19
N SER A 58 -0.91 5.56 -12.89
CA SER A 58 0.34 5.65 -12.13
C SER A 58 1.05 4.31 -12.07
N HIS A 59 0.30 3.23 -11.88
CA HIS A 59 0.85 1.95 -11.46
C HIS A 59 1.22 1.01 -12.59
N ILE A 60 0.42 0.98 -13.65
CA ILE A 60 0.59 0.08 -14.78
C ILE A 60 1.07 0.84 -16.01
N VAL A 61 0.51 2.02 -16.27
CA VAL A 61 0.92 2.83 -17.43
C VAL A 61 2.23 3.59 -17.15
N GLY A 62 2.56 3.86 -15.89
CA GLY A 62 3.78 4.55 -15.48
C GLY A 62 3.73 6.07 -15.73
N LEU A 63 2.54 6.67 -15.73
CA LEU A 63 2.40 8.12 -15.90
C LEU A 63 2.90 8.87 -14.65
N ALA A 64 3.80 9.84 -14.85
CA ALA A 64 4.29 10.71 -13.79
C ALA A 64 3.16 11.57 -13.18
N ASN A 65 2.22 12.01 -14.02
CA ASN A 65 1.04 12.79 -13.65
C ASN A 65 -0.23 12.08 -14.15
N PRO A 66 -0.82 11.18 -13.35
CA PRO A 66 -2.07 10.51 -13.69
C PRO A 66 -3.23 11.51 -13.76
N ASP A 67 -3.76 11.73 -14.96
CA ASP A 67 -4.82 12.70 -15.25
C ASP A 67 -6.22 12.18 -14.92
N GLY A 68 -6.40 10.86 -14.83
CA GLY A 68 -7.70 10.23 -14.61
C GLY A 68 -8.59 10.19 -15.85
N ARG A 69 -8.03 10.37 -17.06
CA ARG A 69 -8.73 10.31 -18.34
C ARG A 69 -8.18 9.18 -19.21
N ILE A 70 -9.07 8.47 -19.89
CA ILE A 70 -8.78 7.41 -20.85
C ILE A 70 -9.33 7.84 -22.20
N ASP A 71 -8.44 8.11 -23.15
CA ASP A 71 -8.80 8.37 -24.55
C ASP A 71 -8.90 7.06 -25.35
N SER A 72 -9.71 7.08 -26.41
CA SER A 72 -10.12 5.88 -27.17
C SER A 72 -8.98 5.07 -27.78
N ASN A 73 -7.89 5.74 -28.17
CA ASN A 73 -6.68 5.12 -28.69
C ASN A 73 -5.46 5.29 -27.76
N GLY A 74 -5.71 5.72 -26.51
CA GLY A 74 -4.68 6.07 -25.55
C GLY A 74 -3.91 4.87 -24.97
N ARG A 75 -2.76 5.16 -24.35
CA ARG A 75 -1.91 4.14 -23.69
C ARG A 75 -2.66 3.41 -22.57
N THR A 76 -3.54 4.11 -21.86
CA THR A 76 -4.26 3.55 -20.72
C THR A 76 -5.26 2.47 -21.11
N ILE A 77 -6.06 2.66 -22.17
CA ILE A 77 -7.01 1.63 -22.61
C ILE A 77 -6.29 0.41 -23.17
N LYS A 78 -5.22 0.62 -23.95
CA LYS A 78 -4.37 -0.48 -24.44
C LYS A 78 -3.80 -1.30 -23.29
N ALA A 79 -3.28 -0.63 -22.26
CA ALA A 79 -2.78 -1.29 -21.07
C ALA A 79 -3.88 -2.05 -20.31
N LEU A 80 -5.08 -1.47 -20.13
CA LEU A 80 -6.22 -2.13 -19.46
C LEU A 80 -6.72 -3.37 -20.21
N GLU A 81 -6.82 -3.30 -21.53
CA GLU A 81 -7.25 -4.43 -22.36
C GLU A 81 -6.21 -5.58 -22.31
N ASN A 82 -4.92 -5.23 -22.37
CA ASN A 82 -3.82 -6.19 -22.26
C ASN A 82 -3.59 -6.72 -20.83
N TYR A 83 -4.13 -6.03 -19.82
CA TYR A 83 -3.96 -6.38 -18.42
C TYR A 83 -4.53 -7.76 -18.05
N ARG A 84 -5.34 -8.37 -18.94
CA ARG A 84 -5.85 -9.74 -18.78
C ARG A 84 -5.04 -10.83 -19.47
N SER A 85 -4.32 -10.54 -20.54
CA SER A 85 -3.69 -11.57 -21.37
C SER A 85 -2.50 -12.21 -20.65
N ALA A 86 -1.68 -11.42 -19.96
CA ALA A 86 -0.44 -11.88 -19.33
C ALA A 86 -0.63 -12.79 -18.10
N GLN A 87 -1.75 -12.69 -17.37
CA GLN A 87 -2.00 -13.51 -16.17
C GLN A 87 -2.69 -14.83 -16.49
N LYS A 88 -3.64 -14.83 -17.45
CA LYS A 88 -4.27 -16.08 -17.91
C LYS A 88 -3.28 -16.95 -18.67
N GLN A 89 -2.37 -16.34 -19.43
CA GLN A 89 -1.25 -17.04 -20.07
C GLN A 89 -0.31 -17.66 -19.02
N ARG A 90 0.12 -16.90 -18.00
CA ARG A 90 0.98 -17.45 -16.92
C ARG A 90 0.31 -18.55 -16.10
N LEU A 91 -0.99 -18.42 -15.81
CA LEU A 91 -1.76 -19.45 -15.09
C LEU A 91 -2.00 -20.68 -15.96
N TYR A 92 -2.22 -20.50 -17.27
CA TYR A 92 -2.35 -21.58 -18.24
C TYR A 92 -1.02 -22.32 -18.42
N GLU A 93 0.07 -21.61 -18.71
CA GLU A 93 1.46 -22.13 -18.81
C GLU A 93 1.87 -22.90 -17.56
N PHE A 94 1.56 -22.37 -16.37
CA PHE A 94 1.77 -23.05 -15.09
C PHE A 94 0.90 -24.32 -14.95
N SER A 95 -0.36 -24.27 -15.39
CA SER A 95 -1.28 -25.43 -15.30
C SER A 95 -0.94 -26.57 -16.26
N ILE A 96 -0.25 -26.28 -17.37
CA ILE A 96 0.18 -27.28 -18.37
C ILE A 96 1.66 -27.66 -18.22
N GLY A 97 2.34 -27.20 -17.17
CA GLY A 97 3.73 -27.56 -16.89
C GLY A 97 4.74 -27.02 -17.90
N MET A 98 4.39 -25.98 -18.68
CA MET A 98 5.35 -25.35 -19.58
C MET A 98 6.29 -24.45 -18.77
N PRO A 99 7.62 -24.66 -18.85
CA PRO A 99 8.56 -23.75 -18.22
C PRO A 99 8.43 -22.38 -18.89
N ALA A 100 8.37 -21.32 -18.08
CA ALA A 100 8.56 -19.96 -18.58
C ALA A 100 9.88 -19.93 -19.38
N PRO A 101 9.94 -19.26 -20.55
CA PRO A 101 11.15 -19.24 -21.34
C PRO A 101 12.29 -18.69 -20.48
N LEU A 102 13.26 -19.56 -20.22
CA LEU A 102 14.47 -19.24 -19.48
C LEU A 102 15.24 -18.21 -20.31
N SER A 103 15.32 -16.96 -19.84
CA SER A 103 16.41 -16.10 -20.25
C SER A 103 17.68 -16.71 -19.63
N PHE A 104 18.52 -17.25 -20.50
CA PHE A 104 19.81 -17.84 -20.17
C PHE A 104 20.74 -16.85 -19.45
N THR A 105 21.66 -17.46 -18.69
CA THR A 105 22.81 -16.93 -17.92
C THR A 105 22.45 -16.47 -16.49
N ASP A 106 22.99 -17.01 -15.39
CA ASP A 106 24.08 -17.96 -15.17
C ASP A 106 23.83 -18.82 -13.93
N ARG A 107 24.41 -20.03 -14.00
CA ARG A 107 24.49 -21.06 -12.97
C ARG A 107 25.59 -20.68 -11.98
N ALA A 108 25.31 -20.70 -10.68
CA ALA A 108 26.27 -21.17 -9.68
C ALA A 108 25.57 -21.58 -8.37
N SER A 109 25.98 -22.77 -7.94
CA SER A 109 25.61 -23.55 -6.78
C SER A 109 25.75 -22.86 -5.42
N ALA A 110 24.83 -23.14 -4.48
CA ALA A 110 25.15 -23.18 -3.06
C ALA A 110 24.21 -24.13 -2.30
N SER A 111 24.84 -25.01 -1.52
CA SER A 111 24.27 -26.07 -0.68
C SER A 111 23.59 -25.53 0.59
N LEU A 112 22.65 -26.32 1.12
CA LEU A 112 21.94 -26.10 2.40
C LEU A 112 22.87 -26.35 3.61
N PRO A 113 22.80 -25.53 4.67
CA PRO A 113 23.20 -25.97 6.01
C PRO A 113 22.00 -26.19 6.96
N LYS A 114 22.25 -27.13 7.87
CA LYS A 114 21.34 -27.69 8.89
C LYS A 114 21.01 -26.71 10.02
N LYS A 115 19.89 -26.99 10.70
CA LYS A 115 19.38 -26.34 11.92
C LYS A 115 20.43 -26.24 13.04
N ALA A 116 20.49 -25.08 13.68
CA ALA A 116 21.03 -24.91 15.03
C ALA A 116 20.11 -23.99 15.86
N ALA A 117 20.11 -24.25 17.17
CA ALA A 117 19.13 -23.82 18.16
C ALA A 117 19.21 -22.33 18.57
N ALA A 118 18.13 -21.90 19.23
CA ALA A 118 17.83 -20.53 19.64
C ALA A 118 18.86 -19.91 20.60
N ASN A 119 19.29 -18.69 20.27
CA ASN A 119 19.72 -17.69 21.25
C ASN A 119 19.25 -16.31 20.77
N SER A 120 18.46 -15.64 21.62
CA SER A 120 17.76 -14.39 21.33
C SER A 120 18.71 -13.18 21.42
N THR A 121 19.51 -13.00 20.38
CA THR A 121 20.24 -11.75 20.14
C THR A 121 19.53 -11.06 18.99
N THR A 122 18.69 -10.07 19.28
CA THR A 122 17.89 -9.35 18.26
C THR A 122 18.85 -8.69 17.26
N THR A 123 19.01 -9.33 16.12
CA THR A 123 19.94 -8.91 15.08
C THR A 123 19.50 -7.55 14.50
N VAL A 124 20.43 -6.80 13.90
CA VAL A 124 20.15 -5.50 13.26
C VAL A 124 19.00 -5.60 12.23
N THR A 125 18.75 -6.79 11.68
CA THR A 125 17.69 -7.07 10.71
C THR A 125 16.28 -7.18 11.30
N ASP A 126 16.10 -7.29 12.62
CA ASP A 126 14.77 -7.51 13.22
C ASP A 126 14.01 -6.22 13.51
N ASP A 127 14.72 -5.11 13.73
CA ASP A 127 14.12 -3.78 13.96
C ASP A 127 14.28 -2.89 12.72
N PRO A 128 13.21 -2.68 11.92
CA PRO A 128 13.26 -1.89 10.69
C PRO A 128 13.76 -0.46 10.89
N ARG A 129 13.67 0.08 12.12
CA ARG A 129 14.13 1.43 12.45
C ARG A 129 15.65 1.56 12.39
N LYS A 130 16.38 0.45 12.46
CA LYS A 130 17.85 0.40 12.34
C LYS A 130 18.30 0.38 10.88
N LEU A 131 17.41 0.07 9.94
CA LEU A 131 17.71 -0.01 8.52
C LEU A 131 17.60 1.38 7.87
N MET A 132 18.69 2.15 7.95
CA MET A 132 18.74 3.57 7.56
C MET A 132 18.79 3.81 6.05
N THR A 133 18.89 2.77 5.23
CA THR A 133 18.87 2.88 3.77
C THR A 133 17.87 1.93 3.14
N ARG A 134 17.36 2.28 1.96
CA ARG A 134 16.49 1.40 1.16
C ARG A 134 17.21 0.14 0.71
N ALA A 135 18.53 0.21 0.49
CA ALA A 135 19.35 -0.94 0.18
C ALA A 135 19.37 -1.94 1.36
N ALA A 136 19.59 -1.46 2.58
CA ALA A 136 19.57 -2.30 3.78
C ALA A 136 18.18 -2.95 4.00
N VAL A 137 17.10 -2.20 3.74
CA VAL A 137 15.73 -2.75 3.78
C VAL A 137 15.50 -3.79 2.69
N ALA A 138 15.96 -3.55 1.46
CA ALA A 138 15.84 -4.49 0.35
C ALA A 138 16.63 -5.79 0.61
N GLU A 139 17.80 -5.69 1.23
CA GLU A 139 18.61 -6.85 1.62
C GLU A 139 17.93 -7.68 2.71
N ALA A 140 17.52 -7.03 3.81
CA ALA A 140 16.87 -7.70 4.93
C ALA A 140 15.51 -8.28 4.51
N TYR A 141 14.63 -7.44 3.98
CA TYR A 141 13.22 -7.76 3.77
C TYR A 141 12.86 -8.09 2.33
N GLY A 142 13.83 -8.18 1.43
CA GLY A 142 13.62 -8.51 0.02
C GLY A 142 13.43 -7.27 -0.85
N SER A 143 14.08 -7.29 -2.01
CA SER A 143 14.03 -6.21 -2.98
C SER A 143 12.65 -6.05 -3.62
N ILE A 144 12.42 -4.86 -4.17
CA ILE A 144 11.24 -4.54 -4.96
C ILE A 144 11.70 -4.26 -6.38
N SER A 145 11.24 -5.07 -7.33
CA SER A 145 11.58 -4.93 -8.74
C SER A 145 10.91 -3.71 -9.38
N ALA A 146 11.43 -3.26 -10.52
CA ALA A 146 10.81 -2.21 -11.33
C ALA A 146 9.34 -2.52 -11.67
N SER A 147 9.00 -3.79 -11.86
CA SER A 147 7.64 -4.28 -12.08
C SER A 147 6.77 -4.35 -10.81
N LYS A 148 7.19 -3.69 -9.72
CA LYS A 148 6.47 -3.60 -8.44
C LYS A 148 6.18 -4.97 -7.81
N VAL A 149 7.17 -5.86 -7.85
CA VAL A 149 7.12 -7.17 -7.19
C VAL A 149 8.08 -7.14 -6.00
N TRP A 150 7.55 -7.38 -4.81
CA TRP A 150 8.35 -7.48 -3.58
C TRP A 150 8.73 -8.95 -3.33
N ALA A 151 10.03 -9.24 -3.43
CA ALA A 151 10.57 -10.61 -3.47
C ALA A 151 10.18 -11.48 -2.26
N LYS A 152 10.18 -10.91 -1.04
CA LYS A 152 9.82 -11.63 0.19
C LYS A 152 8.47 -11.18 0.76
N LYS A 153 7.54 -10.72 -0.10
CA LYS A 153 6.21 -10.24 0.32
C LYS A 153 5.46 -11.24 1.19
N SER A 154 5.38 -12.51 0.79
CA SER A 154 4.65 -13.54 1.56
C SER A 154 5.28 -13.85 2.91
N THR A 155 6.60 -13.64 3.04
CA THR A 155 7.35 -13.81 4.28
C THR A 155 6.97 -12.73 5.29
N TYR A 156 6.92 -11.45 4.86
CA TYR A 156 6.83 -10.34 5.80
C TYR A 156 5.49 -9.63 5.85
N LEU A 157 4.70 -9.62 4.77
CA LEU A 157 3.36 -9.03 4.80
C LEU A 157 2.40 -9.98 5.51
N LYS A 158 2.08 -9.67 6.76
CA LYS A 158 1.22 -10.46 7.63
C LYS A 158 0.01 -9.65 8.09
N MET A 159 -1.09 -10.36 8.33
CA MET A 159 -2.29 -9.78 8.91
C MET A 159 -2.08 -9.53 10.40
N PHE A 160 -2.21 -8.29 10.82
CA PHE A 160 -2.34 -7.87 12.21
C PHE A 160 -3.82 -7.78 12.55
N LYS A 161 -4.28 -8.58 13.52
CA LYS A 161 -5.65 -8.48 14.04
C LYS A 161 -5.67 -7.39 15.11
N ILE A 162 -6.58 -6.41 14.97
CA ILE A 162 -6.76 -5.40 16.02
C ILE A 162 -7.29 -6.10 17.28
N PRO A 163 -6.73 -5.86 18.48
CA PRO A 163 -7.19 -6.52 19.70
C PRO A 163 -8.69 -6.31 19.95
N ASP A 164 -9.35 -7.35 20.46
CA ASP A 164 -10.77 -7.29 20.82
C ASP A 164 -11.05 -6.18 21.85
N SER A 165 -10.12 -5.93 22.78
CA SER A 165 -10.22 -4.83 23.76
C SER A 165 -10.26 -3.44 23.12
N ILE A 166 -9.68 -3.27 21.93
CA ILE A 166 -9.70 -2.02 21.18
C ILE A 166 -10.98 -1.96 20.33
N THR A 167 -11.29 -3.02 19.58
CA THR A 167 -12.44 -3.01 18.66
C THR A 167 -13.80 -2.98 19.36
N LYS A 168 -13.88 -3.47 20.60
CA LYS A 168 -15.08 -3.42 21.46
C LYS A 168 -15.14 -2.19 22.36
N ASP A 169 -14.12 -1.34 22.34
CA ASP A 169 -14.14 -0.08 23.06
C ASP A 169 -15.25 0.81 22.52
N LYS A 170 -15.99 1.48 23.42
CA LYS A 170 -17.15 2.31 23.07
C LYS A 170 -16.77 3.49 22.16
N ASP A 171 -15.53 3.99 22.30
CA ASP A 171 -15.06 5.17 21.55
C ASP A 171 -14.36 4.76 20.24
N TYR A 172 -14.23 3.46 19.95
CA TYR A 172 -13.56 3.00 18.74
C TYR A 172 -14.32 3.36 17.47
N ALA A 173 -13.77 4.29 16.69
CA ALA A 173 -14.39 4.85 15.48
C ALA A 173 -13.54 4.70 14.21
N TRP A 174 -12.48 3.89 14.23
CA TRP A 174 -11.53 3.81 13.11
C TRP A 174 -12.13 3.11 11.91
N VAL A 175 -12.30 3.82 10.79
CA VAL A 175 -12.89 3.29 9.55
C VAL A 175 -11.86 3.19 8.43
N ASN A 176 -12.00 2.16 7.59
CA ASN A 176 -11.32 2.13 6.31
C ASN A 176 -12.01 3.12 5.36
N VAL A 177 -11.35 4.22 5.02
CA VAL A 177 -11.99 5.27 4.20
C VAL A 177 -12.25 4.82 2.77
N TYR A 178 -11.54 3.80 2.30
CA TYR A 178 -11.70 3.23 0.98
C TYR A 178 -12.79 2.15 0.91
N ASP A 179 -13.30 1.74 2.08
CA ASP A 179 -14.49 0.92 2.14
C ASP A 179 -15.72 1.81 1.91
N PRO A 180 -16.53 1.59 0.86
CA PRO A 180 -17.73 2.39 0.60
C PRO A 180 -18.76 2.27 1.72
N LYS A 181 -18.72 1.17 2.50
CA LYS A 181 -19.56 0.97 3.68
C LYS A 181 -18.94 1.54 4.96
N LYS A 182 -17.75 2.15 4.88
CA LYS A 182 -16.98 2.70 6.00
C LYS A 182 -16.91 1.73 7.19
N ARG A 183 -16.70 0.43 6.89
CA ARG A 183 -16.58 -0.59 7.95
C ARG A 183 -15.40 -0.26 8.85
N LYS A 184 -15.60 -0.52 10.15
CA LYS A 184 -14.54 -0.36 11.14
C LYS A 184 -13.36 -1.28 10.82
N VAL A 185 -12.16 -0.78 11.03
CA VAL A 185 -10.93 -1.56 10.85
C VAL A 185 -10.90 -2.65 11.93
N SER A 186 -10.77 -3.91 11.54
CA SER A 186 -10.59 -5.03 12.47
C SER A 186 -9.30 -5.81 12.23
N LYS A 187 -8.64 -5.53 11.10
CA LYS A 187 -7.37 -6.13 10.69
C LYS A 187 -6.64 -5.23 9.70
N ILE A 188 -5.31 -5.32 9.71
CA ILE A 188 -4.40 -4.56 8.85
C ILE A 188 -3.37 -5.50 8.25
N TRP A 189 -3.12 -5.42 6.95
CA TRP A 189 -2.01 -6.13 6.31
C TRP A 189 -0.77 -5.22 6.33
N CYS A 190 0.23 -5.59 7.13
CA CYS A 190 1.44 -4.80 7.30
C CYS A 190 2.67 -5.70 7.47
N HIS A 191 3.86 -5.11 7.50
CA HIS A 191 5.06 -5.84 7.83
C HIS A 191 4.93 -6.46 9.22
N GLN A 192 5.30 -7.74 9.39
CA GLN A 192 5.16 -8.44 10.67
C GLN A 192 5.85 -7.72 11.84
N ALA A 193 6.99 -7.08 11.56
CA ALA A 193 7.71 -6.28 12.56
C ALA A 193 6.88 -5.09 13.08
N MET A 194 5.91 -4.58 12.33
CA MET A 194 5.06 -3.45 12.72
C MET A 194 3.94 -3.83 13.69
N HIS A 195 3.69 -5.13 13.90
CA HIS A 195 2.58 -5.62 14.72
C HIS A 195 2.70 -5.16 16.18
N THR A 196 3.89 -5.30 16.79
CA THR A 196 4.13 -4.91 18.18
C THR A 196 4.04 -3.39 18.37
N PHE A 197 4.49 -2.61 17.39
CA PHE A 197 4.39 -1.15 17.39
C PHE A 197 2.94 -0.69 17.29
N LEU A 198 2.14 -1.29 16.40
CA LEU A 198 0.72 -0.97 16.27
C LEU A 198 -0.06 -1.35 17.54
N ASP A 199 0.18 -2.52 18.10
CA ASP A 199 -0.44 -2.95 19.35
C ASP A 199 -0.14 -1.97 20.49
N ALA A 200 1.13 -1.57 20.66
CA ALA A 200 1.53 -0.59 21.65
C ALA A 200 0.88 0.80 21.40
N ALA A 201 0.86 1.29 20.16
CA ALA A 201 0.25 2.58 19.82
C ALA A 201 -1.26 2.60 20.10
N LEU A 202 -1.98 1.52 19.76
CA LEU A 202 -3.42 1.41 20.02
C LEU A 202 -3.72 1.32 21.53
N LYS A 203 -2.90 0.58 22.29
CA LYS A 203 -3.00 0.55 23.76
C LYS A 203 -2.71 1.91 24.38
N ASN A 204 -1.75 2.66 23.83
CA ASN A 204 -1.47 4.03 24.26
C ASN A 204 -2.68 4.94 24.01
N LEU A 205 -3.32 4.85 22.84
CA LEU A 205 -4.55 5.61 22.54
C LEU A 205 -5.67 5.25 23.51
N GLN A 206 -5.89 3.96 23.77
CA GLN A 206 -6.90 3.49 24.72
C GLN A 206 -6.65 4.07 26.12
N LYS A 207 -5.42 3.94 26.62
CA LYS A 207 -5.02 4.46 27.94
C LYS A 207 -5.21 5.98 28.07
N GLN A 208 -5.03 6.71 26.98
CA GLN A 208 -5.19 8.17 26.94
C GLN A 208 -6.62 8.61 26.58
N SER A 209 -7.57 7.68 26.42
CA SER A 209 -8.95 7.95 25.96
C SER A 209 -9.00 8.66 24.59
N LEU A 210 -8.06 8.33 23.69
CA LEU A 210 -7.92 8.90 22.35
C LEU A 210 -8.36 7.95 21.22
N LEU A 211 -8.97 6.80 21.53
CA LEU A 211 -9.51 5.92 20.49
C LEU A 211 -10.61 6.59 19.66
N GLY A 212 -11.33 7.54 20.27
CA GLY A 212 -12.27 8.42 19.59
C GLY A 212 -11.60 9.27 18.51
N ASP A 213 -10.32 9.62 18.64
CA ASP A 213 -9.60 10.46 17.67
C ASP A 213 -9.01 9.64 16.51
N LEU A 214 -9.01 8.31 16.60
CA LEU A 214 -8.57 7.42 15.53
C LEU A 214 -9.72 7.21 14.53
N LYS A 215 -9.78 8.04 13.48
CA LYS A 215 -10.92 8.12 12.56
C LYS A 215 -10.69 7.39 11.25
N GLU A 216 -9.56 7.63 10.59
CA GLU A 216 -9.37 7.20 9.20
C GLU A 216 -8.16 6.29 9.03
N PHE A 217 -8.35 5.16 8.35
CA PHE A 217 -7.27 4.30 7.89
C PHE A 217 -6.98 4.57 6.42
N GLY A 218 -5.79 5.09 6.14
CA GLY A 218 -5.30 5.47 4.83
C GLY A 218 -4.52 4.38 4.09
N GLY A 219 -4.29 3.25 4.73
CA GLY A 219 -3.55 2.12 4.17
C GLY A 219 -2.20 1.92 4.84
N SER A 220 -1.67 0.70 4.69
CA SER A 220 -0.38 0.29 5.27
C SER A 220 0.53 -0.43 4.26
N HIS A 221 0.07 -0.61 3.02
CA HIS A 221 0.84 -1.24 1.97
C HIS A 221 0.42 -0.77 0.58
N ALA A 222 1.35 -0.16 -0.14
CA ALA A 222 1.23 0.16 -1.55
C ALA A 222 2.63 0.23 -2.17
N ILE A 223 2.91 -0.64 -3.16
CA ILE A 223 4.20 -0.62 -3.85
C ILE A 223 4.22 0.57 -4.82
N ARG A 224 4.88 1.65 -4.39
CA ARG A 224 4.96 2.92 -5.11
C ARG A 224 6.26 3.66 -4.78
N ALA A 225 6.69 4.50 -5.70
CA ALA A 225 7.76 5.45 -5.41
C ALA A 225 7.28 6.51 -4.40
N THR A 226 8.24 7.07 -3.67
CA THR A 226 8.03 8.26 -2.84
C THR A 226 7.71 9.43 -3.78
N ARG A 227 6.72 10.26 -3.42
CA ARG A 227 6.21 11.31 -4.30
C ARG A 227 7.34 12.24 -4.76
N GLY A 228 7.47 12.42 -6.07
CA GLY A 228 8.51 13.25 -6.68
C GLY A 228 9.88 12.58 -6.81
N THR A 229 9.98 11.27 -6.58
CA THR A 229 11.24 10.50 -6.71
C THR A 229 11.00 9.18 -7.43
N THR A 230 12.07 8.46 -7.76
CA THR A 230 12.03 7.06 -8.23
C THR A 230 12.26 6.03 -7.11
N ASN A 231 12.50 6.49 -5.89
CA ASN A 231 12.84 5.64 -4.74
C ASN A 231 11.59 5.06 -4.07
N TRP A 232 11.58 3.75 -3.79
CA TRP A 232 10.44 3.08 -3.12
C TRP A 232 10.05 3.74 -1.79
N SER A 233 8.75 3.93 -1.57
CA SER A 233 8.19 4.40 -0.30
C SER A 233 8.27 3.31 0.78
N ALA A 234 8.28 3.68 2.07
CA ALA A 234 8.14 2.75 3.19
C ALA A 234 6.85 1.89 3.11
N HIS A 235 5.78 2.44 2.52
CA HIS A 235 4.56 1.69 2.18
C HIS A 235 4.80 0.48 1.27
N SER A 236 5.89 0.49 0.48
CA SER A 236 6.21 -0.59 -0.45
C SER A 236 6.67 -1.87 0.27
N TRP A 237 7.31 -1.73 1.43
CA TRP A 237 7.64 -2.84 2.34
C TRP A 237 6.63 -3.00 3.49
N ALA A 238 5.52 -2.25 3.44
CA ALA A 238 4.49 -2.24 4.47
C ALA A 238 4.99 -1.84 5.88
N LEU A 239 6.01 -0.97 5.91
CA LEU A 239 6.64 -0.42 7.13
C LEU A 239 6.06 0.96 7.51
N ALA A 240 4.97 1.36 6.89
CA ALA A 240 4.28 2.62 7.15
C ALA A 240 2.77 2.42 7.20
N ILE A 241 2.08 3.37 7.80
CA ILE A 241 0.63 3.42 7.90
C ILE A 241 0.18 4.88 7.83
N ASP A 242 -0.86 5.14 7.04
CA ASP A 242 -1.48 6.46 6.95
C ASP A 242 -2.73 6.50 7.84
N ILE A 243 -2.84 7.53 8.69
CA ILE A 243 -3.86 7.68 9.72
C ILE A 243 -4.43 9.10 9.70
N ASN A 244 -5.76 9.23 9.84
CA ASN A 244 -6.45 10.52 9.92
C ASN A 244 -6.09 11.47 8.77
N MET A 245 -6.30 11.02 7.54
CA MET A 245 -5.79 11.67 6.33
C MET A 245 -6.40 13.05 6.08
N THR A 246 -7.69 13.22 6.37
CA THR A 246 -8.38 14.51 6.21
C THR A 246 -7.66 15.61 7.02
N GLY A 247 -7.13 16.61 6.32
CA GLY A 247 -6.40 17.72 6.94
C GLY A 247 -4.99 17.37 7.46
N ASN A 248 -4.43 16.22 7.06
CA ASN A 248 -3.07 15.80 7.41
C ASN A 248 -2.30 15.29 6.18
N GLY A 249 -2.71 15.65 4.96
CA GLY A 249 -2.10 15.19 3.73
C GLY A 249 -0.69 15.75 3.48
N LEU A 250 -0.03 15.23 2.45
CA LEU A 250 1.32 15.66 2.06
C LEU A 250 1.35 17.14 1.63
N GLY A 251 2.09 17.95 2.39
CA GLY A 251 2.25 19.39 2.22
C GLY A 251 1.27 20.22 3.05
N GLU A 252 0.31 19.58 3.74
CA GLU A 252 -0.64 20.27 4.62
C GLU A 252 -0.01 20.53 5.99
N THR A 253 -0.56 21.51 6.70
CA THR A 253 -0.25 21.74 8.12
C THR A 253 -0.96 20.66 8.94
N PRO A 254 -0.23 19.74 9.62
CA PRO A 254 -0.88 18.66 10.36
C PRO A 254 -1.77 19.18 11.49
N THR A 255 -2.96 18.58 11.61
CA THR A 255 -3.99 18.93 12.60
C THR A 255 -4.09 17.92 13.75
N MET A 256 -3.44 16.75 13.63
CA MET A 256 -3.42 15.77 14.70
C MET A 256 -2.84 16.32 16.00
N SER A 257 -3.51 16.01 17.12
CA SER A 257 -3.10 16.51 18.43
C SER A 257 -1.73 15.93 18.83
N LYS A 258 -0.93 16.74 19.55
CA LYS A 258 0.38 16.28 20.06
C LYS A 258 0.27 15.03 20.91
N LYS A 259 -0.81 14.88 21.69
CA LYS A 259 -1.07 13.69 22.52
C LYS A 259 -1.29 12.45 21.65
N PHE A 260 -2.10 12.56 20.59
CA PHE A 260 -2.34 11.47 19.65
C PHE A 260 -1.04 11.03 18.96
N VAL A 261 -0.27 11.99 18.43
CA VAL A 261 1.03 11.70 17.80
C VAL A 261 1.97 11.01 18.80
N LYS A 262 1.99 11.49 20.05
CA LYS A 262 2.84 10.91 21.10
C LYS A 262 2.53 9.43 21.37
N CYS A 263 1.26 9.02 21.30
CA CYS A 263 0.89 7.60 21.45
C CYS A 263 1.59 6.68 20.43
N PHE A 264 1.78 7.15 19.19
CA PHE A 264 2.50 6.42 18.15
C PHE A 264 4.02 6.56 18.29
N THR A 265 4.52 7.76 18.59
CA THR A 265 5.98 7.95 18.70
C THR A 265 6.56 7.25 19.93
N ASP A 266 5.84 7.21 21.05
CA ASP A 266 6.22 6.43 22.24
C ASP A 266 6.22 4.92 21.95
N ALA A 267 5.34 4.46 21.05
CA ALA A 267 5.33 3.08 20.59
C ALA A 267 6.49 2.76 19.64
N GLY A 268 7.18 3.79 19.11
CA GLY A 268 8.38 3.66 18.29
C GLY A 268 8.22 4.08 16.83
N PHE A 269 7.07 4.61 16.42
CA PHE A 269 6.91 5.19 15.08
C PHE A 269 7.64 6.52 14.94
N PHE A 270 8.21 6.75 13.77
CA PHE A 270 8.51 8.08 13.28
C PHE A 270 7.27 8.72 12.66
N TRP A 271 7.14 10.04 12.75
CA TRP A 271 5.98 10.78 12.27
C TRP A 271 6.34 11.74 11.13
N GLY A 272 5.62 11.65 10.01
CA GLY A 272 5.83 12.48 8.82
C GLY A 272 5.48 13.95 9.00
N GLY A 273 4.73 14.31 10.05
CA GLY A 273 4.55 15.71 10.47
C GLY A 273 5.87 16.42 10.86
N ASN A 274 6.96 15.68 11.03
CA ASN A 274 8.29 16.24 11.28
C ASN A 274 9.15 16.39 10.01
N TYR A 275 8.69 15.95 8.84
CA TYR A 275 9.41 16.17 7.58
C TYR A 275 9.48 17.65 7.19
N SER A 276 10.42 18.00 6.30
CA SER A 276 10.50 19.35 5.70
C SER A 276 9.24 19.66 4.89
N ARG A 277 8.84 18.74 4.00
CA ARG A 277 7.50 18.72 3.41
C ARG A 277 6.64 17.81 4.28
N LYS A 278 5.77 18.43 5.08
CA LYS A 278 4.93 17.77 6.08
C LYS A 278 4.08 16.67 5.46
N ASP A 279 3.96 15.54 6.14
CA ASP A 279 3.03 14.47 5.81
C ASP A 279 2.39 13.98 7.10
N GLY A 280 1.38 14.71 7.57
CA GLY A 280 0.80 14.52 8.91
C GLY A 280 0.23 13.12 9.09
N MET A 281 -0.38 12.54 8.05
CA MET A 281 -1.01 11.23 8.13
C MET A 281 -0.03 10.07 8.24
N HIS A 282 1.23 10.27 7.83
CA HIS A 282 2.21 9.20 7.66
C HIS A 282 2.94 8.86 8.96
N PHE A 283 2.82 7.60 9.41
CA PHE A 283 3.61 7.01 10.48
C PHE A 283 4.44 5.85 9.95
N THR A 284 5.73 5.78 10.30
CA THR A 284 6.62 4.73 9.79
C THR A 284 7.56 4.17 10.84
N ILE A 285 7.93 2.90 10.69
CA ILE A 285 9.04 2.26 11.42
C ILE A 285 10.26 2.03 10.52
N ALA A 286 10.27 2.51 9.28
CA ALA A 286 11.42 2.36 8.40
C ALA A 286 12.53 3.36 8.78
N GLY A 287 13.72 2.86 9.09
CA GLY A 287 14.87 3.70 9.48
C GLY A 287 15.23 4.73 8.41
N PHE A 288 15.21 4.35 7.13
CA PHE A 288 15.49 5.25 6.00
C PHE A 288 14.48 6.39 5.84
N ASP A 289 13.32 6.27 6.47
CA ASP A 289 12.19 7.22 6.38
C ASP A 289 12.05 8.03 7.67
N LYS A 290 13.04 7.95 8.56
CA LYS A 290 13.12 8.76 9.77
C LYS A 290 13.27 10.25 9.41
N PRO A 291 12.47 11.16 10.01
CA PRO A 291 12.65 12.59 9.88
C PRO A 291 14.08 12.99 10.28
N ARG A 292 14.68 13.92 9.55
CA ARG A 292 15.97 14.50 9.95
C ARG A 292 15.78 15.20 11.30
N SER A 293 16.71 14.97 12.22
CA SER A 293 16.79 15.75 13.46
C SER A 293 16.94 17.22 13.08
N SER A 294 16.06 18.07 13.60
CA SER A 294 16.20 19.54 13.54
C SER A 294 17.40 20.00 14.33
#